data_AF-A0A9E6AM95-F1
#
_entry.id   AF-A0A9E6AM95-F1
#
_cell.length_a   1.000
_cell.length_b   1.000
_cell.length_c   1.000
_cell.angle_alpha   90.00
_cell.angle_beta   90.00
_cell.angle_gamma   90.00
#
_symmetry.space_group_name_H-M   'P 1'
#
loop_
_entity.id
_entity.type
_entity.pdbx_description
1 polymer ?
#
loop_
_entity_poly.entity_id
_entity_poly.type
_entity_poly.pdbx_seq_one_letter_code
_entity_poly.pdbx_strand_id
1 'polypeptide(L)'
;MTSRRIQLALLWVSLLPIANWGLSLSFGASSVHWLDQLYAWQCPRSDDRTLTAWGTAFPLCARCLGIHLGLGVGALAAVFRPPARIAAVAFGLVLAVMALDVATEALAMRPPSASLRLLTGVWVSATATLLLVRSTQERAQMRSRPVERSRPLTGESGADRKQRDTQTRH
;
A
#
# COMPACT_ATOMS: atom_id res chain seq x y z
N MET A 1 5.76 -17.97 1.37
CA MET A 1 4.77 -17.83 2.46
C MET A 1 4.65 -16.41 3.04
N THR A 2 5.58 -15.49 2.78
CA THR A 2 5.60 -14.15 3.40
C THR A 2 4.53 -13.17 2.88
N SER A 3 4.12 -13.24 1.61
CA SER A 3 3.19 -12.25 1.04
C SER A 3 1.77 -12.31 1.63
N ARG A 4 1.23 -13.52 1.86
CA ARG A 4 -0.10 -13.69 2.46
C ARG A 4 -0.15 -13.16 3.90
N ARG A 5 0.92 -13.32 4.67
CA ARG A 5 1.00 -12.82 6.05
C ARG A 5 0.95 -11.28 6.07
N ILE A 6 1.66 -10.62 5.15
CA ILE A 6 1.63 -9.16 5.02
C ILE A 6 0.22 -8.68 4.65
N GLN A 7 -0.44 -9.33 3.67
CA GLN A 7 -1.81 -8.97 3.28
C GLN A 7 -2.80 -9.14 4.44
N LEU A 8 -2.73 -10.25 5.17
CA LEU A 8 -3.60 -10.49 6.33
C LEU A 8 -3.35 -9.47 7.45
N ALA A 9 -2.08 -9.14 7.73
CA ALA A 9 -1.74 -8.11 8.72
C ALA A 9 -2.32 -6.74 8.33
N LEU A 10 -2.20 -6.34 7.05
CA LEU A 10 -2.76 -5.09 6.54
C LEU A 10 -4.29 -5.06 6.62
N LEU A 11 -4.95 -6.20 6.33
CA LEU A 11 -6.41 -6.32 6.50
C LEU A 11 -6.83 -6.18 7.95
N TRP A 12 -6.13 -6.85 8.88
CA TRP A 12 -6.38 -6.69 10.31
C TRP A 12 -6.23 -5.22 10.76
N VAL A 13 -5.15 -4.56 10.36
CA VAL A 13 -4.92 -3.14 10.67
C VAL A 13 -5.99 -2.23 10.06
N SER A 14 -6.50 -2.54 8.87
CA SER A 14 -7.58 -1.78 8.23
C SER A 14 -8.90 -1.86 8.99
N LEU A 15 -9.15 -2.98 9.68
CA LEU A 15 -10.39 -3.22 10.41
C LEU A 15 -10.39 -2.68 11.83
N LEU A 16 -9.22 -2.36 12.41
CA LEU A 16 -9.11 -1.87 13.79
C LEU A 16 -10.01 -0.66 14.10
N PRO A 17 -10.05 0.42 13.28
CA PRO A 17 -10.91 1.57 13.60
C PRO A 17 -12.39 1.25 13.51
N ILE A 18 -12.79 0.35 12.60
CA ILE A 18 -14.19 -0.09 12.43
C ILE A 18 -14.60 -0.95 13.61
N ALA A 19 -13.73 -1.87 14.04
CA ALA A 19 -13.96 -2.70 15.22
C ALA A 19 -14.05 -1.82 16.48
N ASN A 20 -13.17 -0.83 16.63
CA ASN A 20 -13.21 0.12 17.75
C ASN A 20 -14.54 0.90 17.78
N TRP A 21 -14.96 1.42 16.63
CA TRP A 21 -16.23 2.13 16.49
C TRP A 21 -17.44 1.21 16.80
N GLY A 22 -17.44 -0.03 16.29
CA GLY A 22 -18.47 -1.02 16.61
C GLY A 22 -18.53 -1.38 18.10
N LEU A 23 -17.37 -1.55 18.75
CA LEU A 23 -17.30 -1.79 20.19
C LEU A 23 -17.83 -0.59 20.99
N SER A 24 -17.54 0.64 20.55
CA SER A 24 -18.04 1.86 21.21
C SER A 24 -19.57 1.99 21.14
N LEU A 25 -20.19 1.50 20.06
CA LEU A 25 -21.65 1.42 19.94
C LEU A 25 -22.26 0.38 20.89
N SER A 26 -21.60 -0.78 21.07
CA SER A 26 -22.14 -1.87 21.88
C SER A 26 -21.91 -1.70 23.39
N PHE A 27 -20.75 -1.17 23.79
CA PHE A 27 -20.31 -1.13 25.19
C PHE A 27 -20.14 0.29 25.76
N GLY A 28 -20.51 1.32 24.98
CA GLY A 28 -20.31 2.73 25.35
C GLY A 28 -18.85 3.20 25.25
N ALA A 29 -18.66 4.51 25.32
CA ALA A 29 -17.38 5.18 25.07
C ALA A 29 -16.27 4.85 26.09
N SER A 30 -16.64 4.43 27.31
CA SER A 30 -15.71 4.18 28.42
C SER A 30 -14.82 2.94 28.20
N SER A 31 -15.26 1.99 27.38
CA SER A 31 -14.64 0.66 27.28
C SER A 31 -13.37 0.63 26.41
N VAL A 32 -13.10 1.70 25.64
CA VAL A 32 -12.05 1.73 24.60
C VAL A 32 -11.12 2.94 24.65
N HIS A 33 -11.06 3.62 25.80
CA HIS A 33 -10.28 4.85 26.01
C HIS A 33 -8.80 4.76 25.60
N TRP A 34 -8.15 3.60 25.72
CA TRP A 34 -6.75 3.44 25.34
C TRP A 34 -6.53 3.42 23.81
N LEU A 35 -7.44 2.82 23.04
CA LEU A 35 -7.40 2.93 21.57
C LEU A 35 -7.66 4.37 21.15
N ASP A 36 -8.57 5.05 21.84
CA ASP A 36 -8.91 6.43 21.52
C ASP A 36 -7.71 7.36 21.69
N GLN A 37 -6.91 7.18 22.75
CA GLN A 37 -5.66 7.93 22.95
C GLN A 37 -4.62 7.66 21.86
N LEU A 38 -4.46 6.42 21.42
CA LEU A 38 -3.55 6.09 20.31
C LEU A 38 -3.99 6.79 19.02
N TYR A 39 -5.29 6.82 18.74
CA TYR A 39 -5.82 7.51 17.58
C TYR A 39 -5.75 9.04 17.69
N ALA A 40 -5.94 9.59 18.88
CA ALA A 40 -5.79 11.02 19.14
C ALA A 40 -4.36 11.53 18.91
N TRP A 41 -3.36 10.67 19.16
CA TRP A 41 -1.96 11.00 18.85
C TRP A 41 -1.68 11.04 17.34
N GLN A 42 -2.31 10.16 16.57
CA GLN A 42 -2.09 10.08 15.12
C GLN A 42 -2.94 11.07 14.31
N CYS A 43 -4.10 11.46 14.86
CA CYS A 43 -5.03 12.35 14.22
C CYS A 43 -5.48 13.42 15.22
N PRO A 44 -5.08 14.70 15.06
CA PRO A 44 -5.68 15.79 15.80
C PRO A 44 -7.15 15.89 15.37
N ARG A 45 -8.01 15.26 16.16
CA ARG A 45 -9.44 15.12 15.91
C ARG A 45 -10.06 16.51 16.06
N SER A 46 -10.80 16.94 15.06
CA SER A 46 -11.60 18.17 15.15
C SER A 46 -13.00 17.87 14.62
N ASP A 47 -14.01 18.46 15.27
CA ASP A 47 -15.41 18.11 15.03
C ASP A 47 -15.88 18.45 13.61
N ASP A 48 -15.19 19.37 12.94
CA ASP A 48 -15.38 19.72 11.52
C ASP A 48 -14.81 18.67 10.53
N ARG A 49 -14.10 17.65 11.03
CA ARG A 49 -13.39 16.66 10.19
C ARG A 49 -13.71 15.21 10.53
N THR A 50 -14.41 14.97 11.62
CA THR A 50 -14.87 13.63 12.02
C THR A 50 -16.12 13.25 11.27
N LEU A 51 -16.22 11.95 10.95
CA LEU A 51 -17.46 11.37 10.46
C LEU A 51 -18.29 10.94 11.66
N THR A 52 -19.58 11.22 11.62
CA THR A 52 -20.55 10.72 12.58
C THR A 52 -21.45 9.70 11.88
N ALA A 53 -21.68 8.56 12.53
CA ALA A 53 -22.57 7.54 12.03
C ALA A 53 -23.34 6.93 13.21
N TRP A 54 -24.65 6.71 13.06
CA TRP A 54 -25.54 6.26 14.14
C TRP A 54 -25.42 7.08 15.44
N GLY A 55 -25.22 8.40 15.31
CA GLY A 55 -25.10 9.30 16.47
C GLY A 55 -23.76 9.22 17.21
N THR A 56 -22.82 8.37 16.78
CA THR A 56 -21.47 8.27 17.36
C THR A 56 -20.42 8.79 16.38
N ALA A 57 -19.46 9.56 16.88
CA ALA A 57 -18.31 10.00 16.10
C ALA A 57 -17.33 8.84 15.91
N PHE A 58 -16.78 8.70 14.71
CA PHE A 58 -15.66 7.80 14.49
C PHE A 58 -14.44 8.24 15.31
N PRO A 59 -13.59 7.30 15.75
CA PRO A 59 -12.36 7.60 16.47
C PRO A 59 -11.28 8.29 15.58
N LEU A 60 -11.56 8.53 14.31
CA LEU A 60 -10.62 9.10 13.34
C LEU A 60 -11.33 10.16 12.51
N CYS A 61 -10.57 11.15 12.01
CA CYS A 61 -11.08 12.04 10.96
C CYS A 61 -11.39 11.25 9.68
N ALA A 62 -12.21 11.83 8.80
CA ALA A 62 -12.58 11.21 7.52
C ALA A 62 -11.38 10.74 6.70
N ARG A 63 -10.29 11.52 6.68
CA ARG A 63 -9.07 11.17 5.93
C ARG A 63 -8.35 9.96 6.50
N CYS A 64 -8.13 9.92 7.82
CA CYS A 64 -7.48 8.80 8.48
C CYS A 64 -8.32 7.53 8.36
N LEU A 65 -9.65 7.63 8.52
CA LEU A 65 -10.55 6.50 8.27
C LEU A 65 -10.38 5.98 6.82
N GLY A 66 -10.32 6.89 5.86
CA GLY A 66 -10.08 6.57 4.46
C GLY A 66 -8.73 5.85 4.26
N ILE A 67 -7.66 6.32 4.89
CA ILE A 67 -6.35 5.67 4.84
C ILE A 67 -6.43 4.23 5.36
N HIS A 68 -7.08 3.99 6.50
CA HIS A 68 -7.25 2.63 7.02
C HIS A 68 -8.05 1.75 6.07
N LEU A 69 -9.19 2.22 5.55
CA LEU A 69 -9.97 1.49 4.56
C LEU A 69 -9.16 1.20 3.29
N GLY A 70 -8.37 2.17 2.83
CA GLY A 70 -7.48 2.03 1.69
C GLY A 70 -6.42 0.96 1.89
N LEU A 71 -5.88 0.76 3.10
CA LEU A 71 -4.95 -0.34 3.38
C LEU A 71 -5.59 -1.70 3.05
N GLY A 72 -6.84 -1.89 3.48
CA GLY A 72 -7.60 -3.11 3.21
C GLY A 72 -7.89 -3.29 1.71
N VAL A 73 -8.39 -2.23 1.05
CA VAL A 73 -8.67 -2.23 -0.39
C VAL A 73 -7.41 -2.55 -1.20
N GLY A 74 -6.28 -1.91 -0.90
CA GLY A 74 -5.01 -2.15 -1.59
C GLY A 74 -4.46 -3.56 -1.36
N ALA A 75 -4.60 -4.09 -0.15
CA ALA A 75 -4.21 -5.46 0.18
C ALA A 75 -5.03 -6.51 -0.59
N LEU A 76 -6.34 -6.29 -0.74
CA LEU A 76 -7.23 -7.11 -1.57
C LEU A 76 -6.91 -6.98 -3.06
N ALA A 77 -6.74 -5.75 -3.55
CA ALA A 77 -6.41 -5.48 -4.96
C ALA A 77 -5.09 -6.14 -5.38
N ALA A 78 -4.14 -6.33 -4.46
CA ALA A 78 -2.88 -7.02 -4.74
C ALA A 78 -3.05 -8.50 -5.14
N VAL A 79 -4.21 -9.11 -4.90
CA VAL A 79 -4.55 -10.48 -5.37
C VAL A 79 -4.56 -10.55 -6.91
N PHE A 80 -5.01 -9.50 -7.59
CA PHE A 80 -5.05 -9.43 -9.06
C PHE A 80 -3.68 -9.27 -9.71
N ARG A 81 -2.63 -9.05 -8.90
CA ARG A 81 -1.26 -8.90 -9.36
C ARG A 81 -1.10 -7.90 -10.53
N PRO A 82 -1.47 -6.61 -10.36
CA PRO A 82 -1.20 -5.58 -11.36
C PRO A 82 0.31 -5.26 -11.44
N PRO A 83 0.89 -4.96 -12.62
CA PRO A 83 2.31 -4.60 -12.73
C PRO A 83 2.73 -3.49 -11.74
N ALA A 84 3.87 -3.62 -11.07
CA ALA A 84 4.31 -2.63 -10.08
C ALA A 84 4.46 -1.22 -10.67
N ARG A 85 4.83 -1.12 -11.95
CA ARG A 85 4.86 0.17 -12.68
C ARG A 85 3.50 0.86 -12.72
N ILE A 86 2.41 0.12 -12.94
CA ILE A 86 1.05 0.69 -12.96
C ILE A 86 0.68 1.16 -11.55
N ALA A 87 0.97 0.36 -10.53
CA ALA A 87 0.73 0.75 -9.13
C ALA A 87 1.52 2.00 -8.74
N ALA A 88 2.77 2.13 -9.20
CA ALA A 88 3.61 3.30 -8.94
C ALA A 88 3.08 4.57 -9.61
N VAL A 89 2.68 4.50 -10.88
CA VAL A 89 2.07 5.62 -11.60
C VAL A 89 0.75 6.03 -10.94
N ALA A 90 -0.12 5.06 -10.62
CA ALA A 90 -1.38 5.32 -9.94
C ALA A 90 -1.16 5.99 -8.58
N PHE A 91 -0.19 5.51 -7.78
CA PHE A 91 0.16 6.12 -6.51
C PHE A 91 0.64 7.57 -6.68
N GLY A 92 1.51 7.84 -7.65
CA GLY A 92 1.99 9.20 -7.93
C GLY A 92 0.85 10.16 -8.31
N LEU A 93 -0.05 9.75 -9.20
CA LEU A 93 -1.20 10.56 -9.62
C LEU A 93 -2.15 10.86 -8.45
N VAL A 94 -2.50 9.83 -7.69
CA VAL A 94 -3.43 9.98 -6.57
C VAL A 94 -2.80 10.78 -5.42
N LEU A 95 -1.50 10.63 -5.18
CA LEU A 95 -0.77 11.45 -4.21
C LEU A 95 -0.77 12.92 -4.62
N ALA A 96 -0.59 13.23 -5.91
CA ALA A 96 -0.71 14.59 -6.42
C ALA A 96 -2.12 15.16 -6.22
N VAL A 97 -3.16 14.37 -6.49
CA VAL A 97 -4.56 14.77 -6.23
C VAL A 97 -4.78 15.04 -4.74
N MET A 98 -4.28 14.21 -3.83
CA MET A 98 -4.39 14.45 -2.39
C MET A 98 -3.59 15.69 -1.96
N ALA A 99 -2.42 15.94 -2.54
CA ALA A 99 -1.65 17.15 -2.25
C ALA A 99 -2.40 18.42 -2.68
N LEU A 100 -3.02 18.41 -3.86
CA LEU A 100 -3.89 19.49 -4.34
C LEU A 100 -5.13 19.65 -3.46
N ASP A 101 -5.74 18.55 -3.03
CA ASP A 101 -6.87 18.53 -2.09
C ASP A 101 -6.52 19.22 -0.77
N VAL A 102 -5.37 18.87 -0.19
CA VAL A 102 -4.85 19.48 1.03
C VAL A 102 -4.53 20.96 0.82
N ALA A 103 -3.87 21.32 -0.29
CA ALA A 103 -3.48 22.69 -0.57
C ALA A 103 -4.68 23.61 -0.80
N THR A 104 -5.67 23.17 -1.59
CA THR A 104 -6.89 23.94 -1.86
C THR A 104 -7.73 24.14 -0.61
N GLU A 105 -7.79 23.14 0.27
CA GLU A 105 -8.45 23.25 1.57
C GLU A 105 -7.68 24.17 2.53
N ALA A 106 -6.34 24.08 2.57
CA ALA A 106 -5.50 24.94 3.40
C ALA A 106 -5.54 26.42 2.98
N LEU A 107 -5.72 26.68 1.68
CA LEU A 107 -5.90 28.02 1.13
C LEU A 107 -7.35 28.52 1.23
N ALA A 108 -8.25 27.76 1.89
CA ALA A 108 -9.67 28.06 2.02
C ALA A 108 -10.39 28.29 0.68
N MET A 109 -9.87 27.74 -0.42
CA MET A 109 -10.47 27.89 -1.76
C MET A 109 -11.78 27.12 -1.92
N ARG A 110 -12.03 26.15 -1.04
CA ARG A 110 -13.26 25.37 -0.99
C ARG A 110 -13.61 24.98 0.45
N PRO A 111 -14.89 24.72 0.74
CA PRO A 111 -15.27 24.20 2.05
C PRO A 111 -14.71 22.79 2.28
N PRO A 112 -14.43 22.43 3.55
CA PRO A 112 -14.00 21.09 3.91
C PRO A 112 -15.13 20.08 3.67
N SER A 113 -14.86 19.06 2.85
CA SER A 113 -15.83 18.01 2.55
C SER A 113 -15.37 16.65 3.08
N ALA A 114 -16.11 16.06 4.01
CA ALA A 114 -15.77 14.78 4.62
C ALA A 114 -15.67 13.64 3.59
N SER A 115 -16.58 13.60 2.60
CA SER A 115 -16.60 12.58 1.56
C SER A 115 -15.34 12.59 0.68
N LEU A 116 -14.85 13.78 0.31
CA LEU A 116 -13.66 13.89 -0.52
C LEU A 116 -12.39 13.54 0.27
N ARG A 117 -12.30 13.98 1.54
CA ARG A 117 -11.21 13.58 2.46
C ARG A 117 -11.15 12.06 2.64
N LEU A 118 -12.30 11.41 2.76
CA LEU A 118 -12.41 9.95 2.83
C LEU A 118 -11.90 9.33 1.52
N LEU A 119 -12.40 9.78 0.37
CA LEU A 119 -12.07 9.22 -0.94
C LEU A 119 -10.57 9.36 -1.27
N THR A 120 -9.99 10.54 -1.07
CA THR A 120 -8.55 10.78 -1.31
C THR A 120 -7.70 9.93 -0.37
N GLY A 121 -8.08 9.80 0.90
CA GLY A 121 -7.44 8.91 1.86
C GLY A 121 -7.47 7.44 1.42
N VAL A 122 -8.63 6.94 0.98
CA VAL A 122 -8.79 5.57 0.46
C VAL A 122 -7.88 5.34 -0.73
N TRP A 123 -7.93 6.22 -1.73
CA TRP A 123 -7.16 6.03 -2.95
C TRP A 123 -5.65 6.07 -2.72
N VAL A 124 -5.15 7.03 -1.94
CA VAL A 124 -3.70 7.14 -1.65
C VAL A 124 -3.22 5.89 -0.95
N SER A 125 -3.92 5.46 0.11
CA SER A 125 -3.50 4.30 0.89
C SER A 125 -3.66 2.98 0.12
N ALA A 126 -4.71 2.84 -0.70
CA ALA A 126 -4.91 1.66 -1.55
C ALA A 126 -3.79 1.51 -2.59
N THR A 127 -3.43 2.59 -3.28
CA THR A 127 -2.36 2.57 -4.28
C THR A 127 -0.97 2.40 -3.64
N ALA A 128 -0.72 3.03 -2.49
CA ALA A 128 0.50 2.84 -1.70
C ALA A 128 0.66 1.38 -1.25
N THR A 129 -0.40 0.81 -0.68
CA THR A 129 -0.40 -0.58 -0.19
C THR A 129 -0.21 -1.56 -1.32
N LEU A 130 -0.90 -1.34 -2.44
CA LEU A 130 -0.74 -2.14 -3.64
C LEU A 130 0.72 -2.12 -4.11
N LEU A 131 1.33 -0.94 -4.24
CA LEU A 131 2.73 -0.80 -4.63
C LEU A 131 3.68 -1.52 -3.65
N LEU A 132 3.45 -1.38 -2.34
CA LEU A 132 4.25 -2.04 -1.31
C LEU A 132 4.16 -3.57 -1.40
N VAL A 133 2.96 -4.13 -1.48
CA VAL A 133 2.77 -5.57 -1.60
C VAL A 133 3.37 -6.11 -2.90
N ARG A 134 3.26 -5.36 -4.01
CA ARG A 134 3.81 -5.81 -5.30
C ARG A 134 5.34 -5.74 -5.33
N SER A 135 5.94 -4.68 -4.79
CA SER A 135 7.40 -4.56 -4.70
C SER A 135 8.01 -5.65 -3.80
N THR A 136 7.36 -6.03 -2.71
CA THR A 136 7.81 -7.16 -1.86
C THR A 136 7.67 -8.51 -2.56
N GLN A 137 6.61 -8.72 -3.35
CA GLN A 137 6.44 -9.93 -4.16
C GLN A 137 7.51 -10.06 -5.24
N GLU A 138 7.81 -8.99 -5.97
CA GLU A 138 8.85 -8.97 -7.02
C GLU A 138 10.24 -9.25 -6.42
N ARG A 139 10.57 -8.64 -5.28
CA ARG A 139 11.82 -8.93 -4.53
C ARG A 139 11.90 -10.39 -4.08
N ALA A 140 10.80 -10.94 -3.58
CA ALA A 140 10.77 -12.35 -3.17
C ALA A 140 10.97 -13.30 -4.36
N GLN A 141 10.38 -12.98 -5.52
CA GLN A 141 10.57 -13.76 -6.75
C GLN A 141 12.02 -13.71 -7.23
N MET A 142 12.64 -12.52 -7.28
CA MET A 142 14.05 -12.37 -7.64
C MET A 142 14.97 -13.15 -6.71
N ARG A 143 14.70 -13.15 -5.40
CA ARG A 143 15.48 -13.92 -4.42
C ARG A 143 15.33 -15.43 -4.58
N SER A 144 14.17 -15.91 -5.05
CA SER A 144 13.91 -17.34 -5.24
C SER A 144 14.35 -17.88 -6.60
N ARG A 145 14.63 -17.01 -7.59
CA ARG A 145 15.20 -17.48 -8.84
C ARG A 145 16.54 -18.12 -8.53
N PRO A 146 16.74 -19.42 -8.85
CA PRO A 146 18.07 -20.01 -8.78
C PRO A 146 19.00 -19.03 -9.47
N VAL A 147 20.13 -18.72 -8.84
CA VAL A 147 21.24 -18.14 -9.59
C VAL A 147 21.48 -19.19 -10.66
N GLU A 148 20.98 -18.95 -11.87
CA GLU A 148 21.29 -19.70 -13.07
C GLU A 148 22.78 -19.44 -13.21
N ARG A 149 23.54 -20.25 -12.45
CA ARG A 149 24.96 -20.18 -12.23
C ARG A 149 25.46 -20.23 -13.65
N SER A 150 25.90 -19.06 -14.13
CA SER A 150 26.48 -18.83 -15.44
C SER A 150 27.03 -20.14 -15.91
N ARG A 151 26.25 -20.85 -16.75
CA ARG A 151 26.74 -22.08 -17.36
C ARG A 151 28.07 -21.62 -17.91
N PRO A 152 29.22 -22.15 -17.43
CA PRO A 152 30.45 -21.82 -18.10
C PRO A 152 30.17 -22.12 -19.56
N LEU A 153 30.58 -21.21 -20.44
CA LEU A 153 30.57 -21.44 -21.88
C LEU A 153 31.55 -22.59 -22.16
N THR A 154 31.27 -23.79 -21.64
CA THR A 154 31.87 -25.06 -22.00
C THR A 154 31.28 -25.36 -23.36
N GLY A 155 31.88 -24.74 -24.37
CA GLY A 155 31.36 -24.69 -25.71
C GLY A 155 32.30 -24.04 -26.72
N GLU A 156 33.31 -23.27 -26.29
CA GLU A 156 34.52 -23.15 -27.10
C GLU A 156 35.34 -24.44 -26.93
N SER A 157 34.87 -25.43 -27.67
CA SER A 157 35.58 -26.66 -27.98
C SER A 157 36.97 -26.30 -28.48
N GLY A 158 37.99 -26.57 -27.67
CA GLY A 158 39.40 -26.53 -28.06
C GLY A 158 39.75 -27.49 -29.22
N ALA A 159 38.78 -28.21 -29.78
CA ALA A 159 38.95 -28.97 -31.02
C ALA A 159 39.04 -28.06 -32.27
N ASP A 160 38.42 -26.88 -32.27
CA ASP A 160 38.39 -26.01 -33.46
C ASP A 160 39.64 -25.13 -33.60
N ARG A 161 40.45 -25.01 -32.54
CA ARG A 161 41.73 -24.27 -32.59
C ARG A 161 42.81 -25.06 -33.32
N LYS A 162 42.78 -26.39 -33.26
CA LYS A 162 43.78 -27.23 -33.93
C LYS A 162 43.58 -27.31 -35.44
N GLN A 163 42.39 -27.02 -35.94
CA GLN A 163 42.09 -27.10 -37.38
C GLN A 163 42.46 -25.81 -38.12
N ARG A 164 42.54 -24.68 -37.42
CA ARG A 164 42.88 -23.38 -38.01
C ARG A 164 44.39 -23.16 -38.20
N ASP A 165 45.23 -23.84 -37.42
CA ASP A 165 46.70 -23.72 -37.54
C ASP A 165 47.30 -24.58 -38.68
N THR A 166 46.55 -25.56 -39.20
CA THR A 166 47.03 -26.43 -40.28
C THR A 166 46.74 -25.88 -41.68
N GLN A 167 45.85 -24.89 -41.80
CA GLN A 167 45.36 -24.41 -43.11
C GLN A 167 46.15 -23.21 -43.68
N THR A 168 47.15 -22.69 -42.96
CA THR A 168 47.98 -21.54 -43.36
C THR A 168 49.40 -21.89 -43.82
N ARG A 169 49.73 -23.16 -44.07
CA ARG A 169 51.07 -23.61 -44.54
C ARG A 169 51.10 -24.21 -45.96
N HIS A 170 50.28 -23.71 -46.88
CA HIS A 170 50.41 -23.99 -48.30
C HIS A 170 50.40 -22.70 -49.11
#